data_AF-A0A1J3CKI7-F1
#
_entry.id   AF-A0A1J3CKI7-F1
#
_cell.length_a   1.000
_cell.length_b   1.000
_cell.length_c   1.000
_cell.angle_alpha   90.00
_cell.angle_beta   90.00
_cell.angle_gamma   90.00
#
_symmetry.space_group_name_H-M   'P 1'
#
loop_
_entity.id
_entity.type
_entity.pdbx_description
1 polymer ?
#
loop_
_entity_poly.entity_id
_entity_poly.type
_entity_poly.pdbx_seq_one_letter_code
_entity_poly.pdbx_strand_id
1 'polypeptide(L)'
;FLDMYETLRDLIPAVEQSDSDLIDEIKLAQTRLGEAAVTIIGELENSIKSDNGRTPVPSGAVHPLTRYTMNYLKYACEYKDTLDQVFQHYEKAQSDQTGTKPEPEPKRNQREDDDEYKTSAFARQMIKVMELLDANLEIKSRLYRDPSLRSIFLMNNGRYILQKIKGSTEIRDLMGQSWTRKRSTELRQYHKSYQRETWGKVLQTMNQEGLQVNGKVSKPVLKERFKIFNAMFDEIHKTQSTWIVSDEQMQSELRVSISALVIPAYRSFFGRYKQHLDSGKQTDKYVKYQPEDIESFIDDLFDGNPTSMARKRN
;
A
#
# COMPACT_ATOMS: atom_id res chain seq x y z
N PHE A 1 -4.65 14.40 27.23
CA PHE A 1 -5.49 15.53 26.79
C PHE A 1 -6.95 15.10 26.66
N LEU A 2 -7.26 14.03 25.92
CA LEU A 2 -8.63 13.56 25.73
C LEU A 2 -9.27 13.02 27.02
N ASP A 3 -8.54 12.31 27.88
CA ASP A 3 -9.07 11.89 29.20
C ASP A 3 -9.50 13.08 30.07
N MET A 4 -8.70 14.15 30.04
CA MET A 4 -9.03 15.40 30.76
C MET A 4 -10.24 16.08 30.13
N TYR A 5 -10.35 16.07 28.80
CA TYR A 5 -11.52 16.60 28.10
C TYR A 5 -12.80 15.86 28.49
N GLU A 6 -12.75 14.52 28.53
CA GLU A 6 -13.88 13.68 28.96
C GLU A 6 -14.24 13.92 30.43
N THR A 7 -13.24 14.01 31.30
CA THR A 7 -13.45 14.33 32.73
C THR A 7 -14.16 15.66 32.90
N LEU A 8 -13.74 16.71 32.17
CA LEU A 8 -14.42 18.01 32.23
C LEU A 8 -15.81 17.96 31.60
N ARG A 9 -16.00 17.24 30.49
CA ARG A 9 -17.30 17.03 29.85
C ARG A 9 -18.31 16.44 30.83
N ASP A 10 -17.90 15.40 31.55
CA ASP A 10 -18.77 14.65 32.43
C ASP A 10 -19.00 15.39 33.76
N LEU A 11 -18.09 16.28 34.15
CA LEU A 11 -18.24 17.15 35.32
C LEU A 11 -19.23 18.30 35.09
N ILE A 12 -19.28 18.87 33.88
CA ILE A 12 -20.11 20.06 33.58
C ILE A 12 -21.57 19.90 34.06
N PRO A 13 -22.31 18.83 33.72
CA PRO A 13 -23.69 18.65 34.17
C PRO A 13 -23.83 18.59 35.69
N ALA A 14 -22.84 18.03 36.40
CA ALA A 14 -22.87 17.89 37.85
C ALA A 14 -22.68 19.23 38.58
N VAL A 15 -22.01 20.19 37.95
CA VAL A 15 -21.73 21.51 38.52
C VAL A 15 -22.63 22.61 37.97
N GLU A 16 -23.64 22.30 37.14
CA GLU A 16 -24.54 23.29 36.52
C GLU A 16 -25.29 24.20 37.50
N GLN A 17 -25.48 23.77 38.76
CA GLN A 17 -26.11 24.57 39.82
C GLN A 17 -25.11 25.39 40.65
N SER A 18 -23.82 25.33 40.31
CA SER A 18 -22.75 26.06 40.99
C SER A 18 -22.59 27.49 40.44
N ASP A 19 -21.59 28.21 40.94
CA ASP A 19 -21.22 29.55 40.48
C ASP A 19 -21.02 29.62 38.96
N SER A 20 -21.60 30.63 38.30
CA SER A 20 -21.53 30.82 36.85
C SER A 20 -20.11 31.00 36.36
N ASP A 21 -19.28 31.71 37.12
CA ASP A 21 -17.89 31.99 36.74
C ASP A 21 -17.05 30.70 36.71
N LEU A 22 -17.32 29.78 37.64
CA LEU A 22 -16.66 28.48 37.68
C LEU A 22 -17.07 27.59 36.49
N ILE A 23 -18.36 27.61 36.13
CA ILE A 23 -18.87 26.84 34.99
C ILE A 23 -18.25 27.34 33.68
N ASP A 24 -18.14 28.66 33.53
CA ASP A 24 -17.55 29.26 32.34
C ASP A 24 -16.05 28.95 32.22
N GLU A 25 -15.31 28.95 33.33
CA GLU A 25 -13.89 28.57 33.33
C GLU A 25 -13.69 27.08 32.99
N ILE A 26 -14.56 26.19 33.49
CA ILE A 26 -14.53 24.75 33.14
C ILE A 26 -14.80 24.54 31.64
N LYS A 27 -15.81 25.21 31.09
CA LYS A 27 -16.12 25.16 29.64
C LYS A 27 -14.99 25.72 28.79
N LEU A 28 -14.35 26.80 29.23
CA LEU A 28 -13.20 27.38 28.55
C LEU A 28 -12.01 26.40 28.56
N ALA A 29 -11.71 25.77 29.69
CA ALA A 29 -10.66 24.76 29.80
C ALA A 29 -10.96 23.56 28.88
N GLN A 30 -12.19 23.05 28.88
CA GLN A 30 -12.64 21.98 27.99
C GLN A 30 -12.46 22.36 26.51
N THR A 31 -12.86 23.58 26.14
CA THR A 31 -12.72 24.08 24.76
C THR A 31 -11.24 24.11 24.33
N ARG A 32 -10.35 24.64 25.17
CA ARG A 32 -8.90 24.67 24.91
C ARG A 32 -8.29 23.28 24.79
N LEU A 33 -8.74 22.30 25.59
CA LEU A 33 -8.31 20.91 25.46
C LEU A 33 -8.75 20.30 24.12
N GLY A 34 -9.97 20.62 23.67
CA GLY A 34 -10.48 20.20 22.36
C GLY A 34 -9.69 20.82 21.21
N GLU A 35 -9.44 22.14 21.26
CA GLU A 35 -8.61 22.85 20.29
C GLU A 35 -7.20 22.25 20.21
N ALA A 36 -6.58 21.95 21.35
CA ALA A 36 -5.28 21.29 21.39
C ALA A 36 -5.33 19.91 20.70
N ALA A 37 -6.38 19.11 20.91
CA ALA A 37 -6.53 17.83 20.23
C ALA A 37 -6.63 17.98 18.70
N VAL A 38 -7.38 18.99 18.22
CA VAL A 38 -7.45 19.33 16.79
C VAL A 38 -6.08 19.75 16.26
N THR A 39 -5.34 20.59 17.00
CA THR A 39 -4.00 21.02 16.63
C THR A 39 -3.05 19.85 16.48
N ILE A 40 -3.04 18.88 17.41
CA ILE A 40 -2.14 17.72 17.32
C ILE A 40 -2.43 16.88 16.06
N ILE A 41 -3.70 16.70 15.68
CA ILE A 41 -4.05 16.02 14.42
C ILE A 41 -3.61 16.85 13.20
N GLY A 42 -3.75 18.18 13.26
CA GLY A 42 -3.21 19.09 12.24
C GLY A 42 -1.69 19.03 12.11
N GLU A 43 -0.97 18.89 13.22
CA GLU A 43 0.48 18.68 13.25
C GLU A 43 0.87 17.35 12.61
N LEU A 44 0.09 16.28 12.83
CA LEU A 44 0.29 15.01 12.13
C LEU A 44 0.14 15.18 10.61
N GLU A 45 -0.90 15.87 10.14
CA GLU A 45 -1.06 16.16 8.72
C GLU A 45 0.16 16.91 8.15
N ASN A 46 0.60 17.94 8.85
CA ASN A 46 1.72 18.77 8.43
C ASN A 46 3.02 17.97 8.44
N SER A 47 3.22 17.08 9.41
CA SER A 47 4.35 16.15 9.47
C SER A 47 4.36 15.21 8.26
N ILE A 48 3.21 14.64 7.88
CA ILE A 48 3.09 13.79 6.68
C ILE A 48 3.38 14.60 5.41
N LYS A 49 2.83 15.81 5.29
CA LYS A 49 3.05 16.69 4.12
C LYS A 49 4.52 17.11 3.97
N SER A 50 5.18 17.39 5.09
CA SER A 50 6.57 17.88 5.11
C SER A 50 7.62 16.77 5.10
N ASP A 51 7.22 15.49 5.20
CA ASP A 51 8.14 14.35 5.11
C ASP A 51 8.70 14.18 3.70
N ASN A 52 9.78 14.93 3.43
CA ASN A 52 10.52 15.00 2.17
C ASN A 52 11.73 14.07 2.14
N GLY A 53 11.76 13.02 2.98
CA GLY A 53 12.83 12.04 3.01
C GLY A 53 13.15 11.51 1.61
N ARG A 54 14.41 11.68 1.17
CA ARG A 54 14.88 11.27 -0.18
C ARG A 54 15.49 9.87 -0.23
N THR A 55 15.66 9.25 0.92
CA THR A 55 16.22 7.90 1.01
C THR A 55 15.09 6.89 0.92
N PRO A 56 15.01 6.09 -0.17
CA PRO A 56 14.02 5.04 -0.26
C PRO A 56 14.28 3.97 0.80
N VAL A 57 13.21 3.33 1.26
CA VAL A 57 13.32 2.21 2.19
C VAL A 57 13.98 1.03 1.47
N PRO A 58 15.01 0.38 2.05
CA PRO A 58 15.64 -0.77 1.42
C PRO A 58 14.61 -1.84 1.03
N SER A 59 14.81 -2.45 -0.12
CA SER A 59 14.04 -3.61 -0.58
C SER A 59 12.53 -3.38 -0.74
N GLY A 60 12.05 -2.13 -0.73
CA GLY A 60 10.63 -1.80 -0.91
C GLY A 60 9.74 -2.12 0.30
N ALA A 61 10.32 -2.30 1.50
CA ALA A 61 9.56 -2.64 2.70
C ALA A 61 8.58 -1.53 3.15
N VAL A 62 7.72 -1.84 4.13
CA VAL A 62 6.78 -0.87 4.73
C VAL A 62 7.52 0.35 5.26
N HIS A 63 7.07 1.54 4.88
CA HIS A 63 7.67 2.81 5.26
C HIS A 63 7.44 3.12 6.74
N PRO A 64 8.43 3.66 7.47
CA PRO A 64 8.27 4.07 8.87
C PRO A 64 7.11 5.05 9.08
N LEU A 65 6.93 6.03 8.18
CA LEU A 65 5.79 6.95 8.20
C LEU A 65 4.46 6.21 8.22
N THR A 66 4.28 5.17 7.39
CA THR A 66 3.06 4.36 7.38
C THR A 66 2.83 3.69 8.74
N ARG A 67 3.88 3.15 9.36
CA ARG A 67 3.76 2.53 10.69
C ARG A 67 3.39 3.56 11.75
N TYR A 68 4.06 4.71 11.73
CA TYR A 68 3.82 5.82 12.65
C TYR A 68 2.38 6.33 12.53
N THR A 69 1.95 6.69 11.33
CA THR A 69 0.58 7.19 11.07
C THR A 69 -0.48 6.16 11.48
N MET A 70 -0.33 4.89 11.10
CA MET A 70 -1.32 3.88 11.48
C MET A 70 -1.35 3.60 12.99
N ASN A 71 -0.22 3.64 13.68
CA ASN A 71 -0.20 3.51 15.14
C ASN A 71 -0.84 4.71 15.82
N TYR A 72 -0.55 5.92 15.34
CA TYR A 72 -1.17 7.14 15.83
C TYR A 72 -2.70 7.10 15.67
N LEU A 73 -3.16 6.76 14.46
CA LEU A 73 -4.60 6.66 14.16
C LEU A 73 -5.28 5.57 14.99
N LYS A 74 -4.59 4.46 15.27
CA LYS A 74 -5.11 3.42 16.18
C LYS A 74 -5.44 4.01 17.56
N TYR A 75 -4.50 4.73 18.17
CA TYR A 75 -4.74 5.35 19.48
C TYR A 75 -5.80 6.46 19.42
N ALA A 76 -5.82 7.27 18.36
CA ALA A 76 -6.85 8.28 18.20
C ALA A 76 -8.26 7.66 18.13
N CYS A 77 -8.41 6.52 17.45
CA CYS A 77 -9.69 5.84 17.31
C CYS A 77 -10.22 5.22 18.61
N GLU A 78 -9.39 5.03 19.64
CA GLU A 78 -9.85 4.66 20.99
C GLU A 78 -10.75 5.74 21.60
N TYR A 79 -10.58 7.00 21.17
CA TYR A 79 -11.38 8.16 21.59
C TYR A 79 -12.34 8.65 20.49
N LYS A 80 -12.77 7.77 19.57
CA LYS A 80 -13.53 8.16 18.37
C LYS A 80 -14.74 9.06 18.66
N ASP A 81 -15.51 8.76 19.70
CA ASP A 81 -16.76 9.48 20.00
C ASP A 81 -16.46 10.87 20.56
N THR A 82 -15.44 10.96 21.42
CA THR A 82 -14.95 12.23 21.97
C THR A 82 -14.31 13.10 20.90
N LEU A 83 -13.50 12.50 20.02
CA LEU A 83 -12.92 13.23 18.89
C LEU A 83 -14.01 13.71 17.93
N ASP A 84 -15.06 12.92 17.70
CA ASP A 84 -16.15 13.37 16.84
C ASP A 84 -16.85 14.61 17.42
N GLN A 85 -17.12 14.65 18.72
CA GLN A 85 -17.65 15.83 19.41
C GLN A 85 -16.71 17.03 19.28
N VAL A 86 -15.41 16.82 19.54
CA VAL A 86 -14.37 17.86 19.44
C VAL A 86 -14.33 18.47 18.04
N PHE A 87 -14.30 17.65 16.98
CA PHE A 87 -14.27 18.13 15.61
C PHE A 87 -15.58 18.83 15.21
N GLN A 88 -16.74 18.32 15.64
CA GLN A 88 -18.01 18.99 15.40
C GLN A 88 -18.08 20.38 16.06
N HIS A 89 -17.57 20.52 17.29
CA HIS A 89 -17.51 21.81 17.99
C HIS A 89 -16.55 22.77 17.29
N TYR A 90 -15.39 22.28 16.88
CA TYR A 90 -14.39 23.06 16.16
C TYR A 90 -14.91 23.59 14.82
N GLU A 91 -15.59 22.75 14.04
CA GLU A 91 -16.18 23.15 12.75
C GLU A 91 -17.27 24.22 12.91
N LYS A 92 -18.15 24.07 13.91
CA LYS A 92 -19.17 25.07 14.22
C LYS A 92 -18.53 26.42 14.58
N ALA A 93 -17.55 26.40 15.49
CA ALA A 93 -16.84 27.61 15.90
C ALA A 93 -16.13 28.30 14.73
N GLN A 94 -15.53 27.55 13.79
CA GLN A 94 -14.96 28.13 12.58
C GLN A 94 -16.01 28.74 11.63
N SER A 95 -17.17 28.08 11.46
CA SER A 95 -18.23 28.61 10.59
C SER A 95 -18.83 29.92 11.12
N ASP A 96 -18.96 30.05 12.44
CA ASP A 96 -19.46 31.25 13.08
C ASP A 96 -18.46 32.42 12.99
N GLN A 97 -17.16 32.13 13.03
CA GLN A 97 -16.11 33.15 12.88
C GLN A 97 -15.88 33.60 11.43
N THR A 98 -16.05 32.71 10.46
CA THR A 98 -15.77 32.99 9.03
C THR A 98 -17.01 33.38 8.23
N GLY A 99 -18.22 33.29 8.80
CA GLY A 99 -19.49 33.52 8.11
C GLY A 99 -19.75 32.56 6.95
N THR A 100 -18.93 31.50 6.83
CA THR A 100 -18.97 30.56 5.73
C THR A 100 -19.86 29.39 6.15
N LYS A 101 -21.05 29.27 5.55
CA LYS A 101 -21.86 28.05 5.70
C LYS A 101 -21.02 26.86 5.21
N PRO A 102 -21.12 25.67 5.84
CA PRO A 102 -20.42 24.49 5.35
C PRO A 102 -20.73 24.31 3.87
N GLU A 103 -19.68 24.33 3.05
CA GLU A 103 -19.77 24.18 1.60
C GLU A 103 -20.47 22.84 1.32
N PRO A 104 -21.56 22.80 0.53
CA PRO A 104 -22.18 21.54 0.19
C PRO A 104 -21.15 20.69 -0.54
N GLU A 105 -21.01 19.43 -0.11
CA GLU A 105 -19.99 18.52 -0.62
C GLU A 105 -19.90 18.56 -2.16
N PRO A 106 -18.68 18.48 -2.73
CA PRO A 106 -18.54 18.44 -4.17
C PRO A 106 -19.30 17.21 -4.68
N LYS A 107 -20.40 17.44 -5.42
CA LYS A 107 -21.14 16.40 -6.15
C LYS A 107 -20.22 15.74 -7.16
N ARG A 108 -19.46 14.76 -6.69
CA ARG A 108 -18.67 13.87 -7.53
C ARG A 108 -19.68 12.88 -8.08
N ASN A 109 -19.96 12.91 -9.39
CA ASN A 109 -20.89 12.00 -10.06
C ASN A 109 -20.64 10.54 -9.62
N GLN A 110 -21.45 10.04 -8.68
CA GLN A 110 -21.35 8.70 -8.12
C GLN A 110 -22.74 8.06 -8.13
N ARG A 111 -22.74 6.76 -8.42
CA ARG A 111 -23.90 5.93 -8.73
C ARG A 111 -24.74 5.71 -7.46
N GLU A 112 -26.04 5.53 -7.65
CA GLU A 112 -27.12 5.52 -6.64
C GLU A 112 -27.11 4.35 -5.63
N ASP A 113 -25.95 3.79 -5.26
CA ASP A 113 -25.88 2.51 -4.52
C ASP A 113 -24.92 2.51 -3.32
N ASP A 114 -24.44 3.67 -2.85
CA ASP A 114 -23.68 3.76 -1.60
C ASP A 114 -24.55 4.35 -0.49
N ASP A 115 -24.71 3.59 0.58
CA ASP A 115 -25.21 4.02 1.89
C ASP A 115 -24.42 5.27 2.36
N GLU A 116 -24.89 6.45 1.96
CA GLU A 116 -24.37 7.76 2.37
C GLU A 116 -24.80 8.06 3.82
N TYR A 117 -24.30 7.25 4.76
CA TYR A 117 -24.30 7.63 6.16
C TYR A 117 -23.40 8.86 6.29
N LYS A 118 -23.96 9.96 6.80
CA LYS A 118 -23.25 11.19 7.16
C LYS A 118 -21.92 10.82 7.82
N THR A 119 -20.82 10.98 7.08
CA THR A 119 -19.50 10.65 7.58
C THR A 119 -19.19 11.61 8.72
N SER A 120 -18.87 11.07 9.89
CA SER A 120 -18.62 11.83 11.10
C SER A 120 -17.49 12.86 10.88
N ALA A 121 -17.45 13.94 11.66
CA ALA A 121 -16.43 14.98 11.51
C ALA A 121 -15.02 14.40 11.70
N PHE A 122 -14.87 13.52 12.69
CA PHE A 122 -13.61 12.80 12.91
C PHE A 122 -13.30 11.81 11.77
N ALA A 123 -14.30 11.11 11.22
CA ALA A 123 -14.10 10.21 10.08
C ALA A 123 -13.59 10.97 8.83
N ARG A 124 -14.13 12.16 8.52
CA ARG A 124 -13.62 13.03 7.44
C ARG A 124 -12.16 13.40 7.66
N GLN A 125 -11.82 13.76 8.90
CA GLN A 125 -10.45 14.09 9.27
C GLN A 125 -9.51 12.88 9.13
N MET A 126 -9.97 11.68 9.49
CA MET A 126 -9.21 10.45 9.34
C MET A 126 -8.95 10.09 7.88
N ILE A 127 -9.98 10.22 7.01
CA ILE A 127 -9.85 10.02 5.56
C ILE A 127 -8.80 10.97 5.00
N LYS A 128 -8.82 12.25 5.41
CA LYS A 128 -7.82 13.24 4.97
C LYS A 128 -6.39 12.85 5.36
N VAL A 129 -6.16 12.37 6.58
CA VAL A 129 -4.83 11.87 7.01
C VAL A 129 -4.39 10.68 6.15
N MET A 130 -5.29 9.76 5.82
CA MET A 130 -4.99 8.61 4.94
C MET A 130 -4.65 9.05 3.52
N GLU A 131 -5.39 10.00 2.95
CA GLU A 131 -5.13 10.54 1.61
C GLU A 131 -3.78 11.27 1.53
N LEU A 132 -3.41 12.00 2.58
CA LEU A 132 -2.09 12.62 2.68
C LEU A 132 -0.98 11.57 2.75
N LEU A 133 -1.19 10.50 3.53
CA LEU A 133 -0.24 9.40 3.59
C LEU A 133 -0.09 8.72 2.22
N ASP A 134 -1.19 8.45 1.52
CA ASP A 134 -1.15 7.84 0.19
C ASP A 134 -0.42 8.71 -0.84
N ALA A 135 -0.73 10.01 -0.88
CA ALA A 135 -0.06 10.96 -1.76
C ALA A 135 1.45 11.02 -1.48
N ASN A 136 1.82 11.01 -0.20
CA ASN A 136 3.22 11.02 0.21
C ASN A 136 3.93 9.71 -0.18
N LEU A 137 3.30 8.55 0.03
CA LEU A 137 3.84 7.25 -0.36
C LEU A 137 4.01 7.13 -1.89
N GLU A 138 3.06 7.67 -2.66
CA GLU A 138 3.16 7.72 -4.11
C GLU A 138 4.39 8.53 -4.56
N ILE A 139 4.64 9.69 -3.94
CA ILE A 139 5.86 10.49 -4.20
C ILE A 139 7.11 9.68 -3.84
N LYS A 140 7.14 9.03 -2.66
CA LYS A 140 8.29 8.22 -2.22
C LYS A 140 8.53 7.00 -3.09
N SER A 141 7.49 6.40 -3.65
CA SER A 141 7.64 5.29 -4.59
C SER A 141 8.49 5.69 -5.80
N ARG A 142 8.48 6.96 -6.21
CA ARG A 142 9.24 7.45 -7.38
C ARG A 142 10.74 7.54 -7.12
N LEU A 143 11.18 7.40 -5.87
CA LEU A 143 12.60 7.30 -5.50
C LEU A 143 13.23 5.98 -5.98
N TYR A 144 12.44 4.92 -6.19
CA TYR A 144 12.94 3.68 -6.78
C TYR A 144 13.06 3.85 -8.29
N ARG A 145 14.22 3.46 -8.85
CA ARG A 145 14.46 3.49 -10.30
C ARG A 145 13.63 2.45 -11.04
N ASP A 146 13.48 1.27 -10.47
CA ASP A 146 12.71 0.16 -11.05
C ASP A 146 11.19 0.36 -10.80
N PRO A 147 10.35 0.52 -11.85
CA PRO A 147 8.90 0.61 -11.73
C PRO A 147 8.25 -0.58 -11.02
N SER A 148 8.84 -1.76 -11.15
CA SER A 148 8.36 -2.99 -10.52
C SER A 148 8.53 -2.92 -9.00
N LEU A 149 9.66 -2.38 -8.53
CA LEU A 149 9.90 -2.15 -7.11
C LEU A 149 8.98 -1.05 -6.53
N ARG A 150 8.60 -0.04 -7.32
CA ARG A 150 7.57 0.94 -6.91
C ARG A 150 6.26 0.25 -6.59
N SER A 151 5.84 -0.67 -7.45
CA SER A 151 4.61 -1.44 -7.27
C SER A 151 4.67 -2.31 -6.00
N ILE A 152 5.79 -2.99 -5.76
CA ILE A 152 6.00 -3.79 -4.53
C ILE A 152 5.96 -2.90 -3.27
N PHE A 153 6.61 -1.73 -3.32
CA PHE A 153 6.58 -0.78 -2.21
C PHE A 153 5.16 -0.30 -1.89
N LEU A 154 4.39 0.09 -2.90
CA LEU A 154 3.00 0.52 -2.73
C LEU A 154 2.11 -0.63 -2.24
N MET A 155 2.33 -1.86 -2.72
CA MET A 155 1.65 -3.06 -2.22
C MET A 155 1.94 -3.31 -0.74
N ASN A 156 3.21 -3.27 -0.32
CA ASN A 156 3.59 -3.46 1.09
C ASN A 156 2.89 -2.46 2.02
N ASN A 157 2.94 -1.17 1.68
CA ASN A 157 2.32 -0.14 2.51
C ASN A 157 0.79 -0.24 2.49
N GLY A 158 0.19 -0.42 1.32
CA GLY A 158 -1.26 -0.56 1.20
C GLY A 158 -1.81 -1.81 1.91
N ARG A 159 -1.10 -2.95 1.84
CA ARG A 159 -1.46 -4.18 2.55
C ARG A 159 -1.34 -3.99 4.07
N TYR A 160 -0.29 -3.33 4.53
CA TYR A 160 -0.11 -3.02 5.95
C TYR A 160 -1.25 -2.13 6.48
N ILE A 161 -1.59 -1.05 5.77
CA ILE A 161 -2.71 -0.16 6.14
C ILE A 161 -4.02 -0.96 6.19
N LEU A 162 -4.28 -1.77 5.16
CA LEU A 162 -5.48 -2.60 5.08
C LEU A 162 -5.59 -3.60 6.24
N GLN A 163 -4.48 -4.21 6.66
CA GLN A 163 -4.45 -5.10 7.83
C GLN A 163 -4.71 -4.36 9.13
N LYS A 164 -4.14 -3.16 9.29
CA LYS A 164 -4.38 -2.33 10.48
C LYS A 164 -5.84 -1.89 10.58
N ILE A 165 -6.46 -1.55 9.45
CA ILE A 165 -7.89 -1.24 9.40
C ILE A 165 -8.72 -2.48 9.75
N LYS A 166 -8.44 -3.64 9.15
CA LYS A 166 -9.19 -4.87 9.44
C LYS A 166 -9.02 -5.36 10.89
N GLY A 167 -7.89 -5.05 11.51
CA GLY A 167 -7.55 -5.43 12.88
C GLY A 167 -8.11 -4.52 13.97
N SER A 168 -8.76 -3.39 13.63
CA SER A 168 -9.43 -2.50 14.59
C SER A 168 -10.85 -2.23 14.13
N THR A 169 -11.81 -2.56 14.98
CA THR A 169 -13.24 -2.31 14.74
C THR A 169 -13.51 -0.82 14.59
N GLU A 170 -12.89 0.00 15.43
CA GLU A 170 -13.04 1.46 15.46
C GLU A 170 -12.56 2.09 14.16
N ILE A 171 -11.36 1.73 13.72
CA ILE A 171 -10.81 2.22 12.45
C ILE A 171 -11.68 1.76 11.28
N ARG A 172 -12.07 0.48 11.25
CA ARG A 172 -12.88 -0.08 10.15
C ARG A 172 -14.23 0.62 10.02
N ASP A 173 -14.87 0.91 11.15
CA ASP A 173 -16.18 1.55 11.17
C ASP A 173 -16.09 3.00 10.69
N LEU A 174 -15.03 3.73 11.05
CA LEU A 174 -14.79 5.11 10.58
C LEU A 174 -14.41 5.18 9.09
N MET A 175 -13.61 4.24 8.60
CA MET A 175 -13.15 4.24 7.20
C MET A 175 -14.22 3.72 6.22
N GLY A 176 -15.10 2.85 6.68
CA GLY A 176 -16.16 2.26 5.87
C GLY A 176 -15.70 1.18 4.86
N GLN A 177 -16.68 0.47 4.31
CA GLN A 177 -16.45 -0.63 3.36
C GLN A 177 -16.00 -0.14 1.98
N SER A 178 -16.50 1.02 1.54
CA SER A 178 -16.13 1.64 0.26
C SER A 178 -14.63 1.91 0.18
N TRP A 179 -14.03 2.45 1.24
CA TRP A 179 -12.59 2.68 1.32
C TRP A 179 -11.80 1.37 1.24
N THR A 180 -12.24 0.35 1.98
CA THR A 180 -11.62 -1.00 1.96
C THR A 180 -11.65 -1.63 0.57
N ARG A 181 -12.77 -1.47 -0.15
CA ARG A 181 -12.93 -1.92 -1.55
C ARG A 181 -12.03 -1.14 -2.51
N LYS A 182 -11.93 0.19 -2.36
CA LYS A 182 -11.03 1.06 -3.13
C LYS A 182 -9.58 0.62 -2.95
N ARG A 183 -9.11 0.51 -1.70
CA ARG A 183 -7.75 0.06 -1.38
C ARG A 183 -7.44 -1.32 -1.96
N SER A 184 -8.38 -2.26 -1.83
CA SER A 184 -8.21 -3.60 -2.40
C SER A 184 -8.08 -3.56 -3.93
N THR A 185 -8.76 -2.63 -4.59
CA THR A 185 -8.67 -2.41 -6.04
C THR A 185 -7.32 -1.84 -6.45
N GLU A 186 -6.81 -0.85 -5.72
CA GLU A 186 -5.47 -0.26 -5.93
C GLU A 186 -4.38 -1.32 -5.77
N LEU A 187 -4.44 -2.15 -4.72
CA LEU A 187 -3.51 -3.26 -4.51
C LEU A 187 -3.48 -4.25 -5.70
N ARG A 188 -4.65 -4.57 -6.27
CA ARG A 188 -4.73 -5.40 -7.49
C ARG A 188 -4.13 -4.70 -8.70
N GLN A 189 -4.26 -3.38 -8.82
CA GLN A 189 -3.65 -2.62 -9.92
C GLN A 189 -2.11 -2.57 -9.81
N TYR A 190 -1.57 -2.43 -8.60
CA TYR A 190 -0.13 -2.50 -8.37
C TYR A 190 0.41 -3.91 -8.67
N HIS A 191 -0.28 -4.97 -8.25
CA HIS A 191 0.08 -6.35 -8.61
C HIS A 191 0.12 -6.52 -10.15
N LYS A 192 -0.94 -6.12 -10.86
CA LYS A 192 -0.97 -6.18 -12.34
C LYS A 192 0.15 -5.37 -12.99
N SER A 193 0.49 -4.22 -12.42
CA SER A 193 1.58 -3.37 -12.93
C SER A 193 2.92 -4.06 -12.74
N TYR A 194 3.21 -4.59 -11.56
CA TYR A 194 4.40 -5.40 -11.31
C TYR A 194 4.53 -6.56 -12.31
N GLN A 195 3.46 -7.33 -12.51
CA GLN A 195 3.47 -8.45 -13.47
C GLN A 195 3.77 -8.00 -14.90
N ARG A 196 3.15 -6.92 -15.35
CA ARG A 196 3.36 -6.40 -16.70
C ARG A 196 4.79 -5.88 -16.89
N GLU A 197 5.30 -5.09 -15.94
CA GLU A 197 6.60 -4.43 -16.05
C GLU A 197 7.80 -5.39 -15.95
N THR A 198 7.67 -6.45 -15.15
CA THR A 198 8.69 -7.50 -14.98
C THR A 198 8.44 -8.66 -15.95
N TRP A 199 7.35 -9.39 -15.74
CA TRP A 199 7.13 -10.70 -16.37
C TRP A 199 6.56 -10.59 -17.78
N GLY A 200 5.88 -9.50 -18.12
CA GLY A 200 5.45 -9.24 -19.49
C GLY A 200 6.62 -9.26 -20.49
N LYS A 201 7.78 -8.70 -20.10
CA LYS A 201 8.99 -8.73 -20.93
C LYS A 201 9.57 -10.14 -21.05
N VAL A 202 9.55 -10.92 -19.96
CA VAL A 202 10.00 -12.33 -19.98
C VAL A 202 9.14 -13.14 -20.94
N LEU A 203 7.81 -12.98 -20.90
CA LEU A 203 6.89 -13.67 -21.80
C LEU A 203 7.14 -13.34 -23.27
N GLN A 204 7.51 -12.09 -23.60
CA GLN A 204 7.82 -11.69 -24.97
C GLN A 204 8.99 -12.49 -25.56
N THR A 205 9.96 -12.90 -24.73
CA THR A 205 11.08 -13.75 -25.18
C THR A 205 10.63 -15.13 -25.65
N MET A 206 9.46 -15.59 -25.17
CA MET A 206 8.87 -16.90 -25.49
C MET A 206 7.75 -16.81 -26.54
N ASN A 207 7.50 -15.63 -27.11
CA ASN A 207 6.55 -15.47 -28.21
C ASN A 207 6.97 -16.35 -29.41
N GLN A 208 6.04 -16.70 -30.29
CA GLN A 208 6.29 -17.49 -31.51
C GLN A 208 6.53 -16.61 -32.74
N GLU A 209 6.09 -15.35 -32.69
CA GLU A 209 6.22 -14.40 -33.78
C GLU A 209 7.68 -14.20 -34.18
N GLY A 210 8.01 -14.27 -35.47
CA GLY A 210 9.37 -14.10 -35.99
C GLY A 210 10.34 -15.28 -35.77
N LEU A 211 9.90 -16.38 -35.17
CA LEU A 211 10.73 -17.61 -35.05
C LEU A 211 10.73 -18.48 -36.31
N GLN A 212 9.74 -18.31 -37.17
CA GLN A 212 9.62 -19.09 -38.40
C GLN A 212 10.00 -18.23 -39.61
N VAL A 213 10.88 -18.76 -40.45
CA VAL A 213 11.24 -18.21 -41.75
C VAL A 213 10.97 -19.29 -42.78
N ASN A 214 10.08 -19.02 -43.74
CA ASN A 214 9.65 -19.98 -44.77
C ASN A 214 9.18 -21.33 -44.19
N GLY A 215 8.41 -21.29 -43.09
CA GLY A 215 7.87 -22.48 -42.42
C GLY A 215 8.90 -23.30 -41.61
N LYS A 216 10.16 -22.85 -41.52
CA LYS A 216 11.22 -23.50 -40.74
C LYS A 216 11.61 -22.64 -39.55
N VAL A 217 11.93 -23.29 -38.43
CA VAL A 217 12.42 -22.62 -37.21
C VAL A 217 13.81 -22.02 -37.48
N SER A 218 13.95 -20.72 -37.25
CA SER A 218 15.22 -20.02 -37.33
C SER A 218 16.06 -20.31 -36.09
N LYS A 219 17.01 -21.25 -36.21
CA LYS A 219 17.93 -21.63 -35.13
C LYS A 219 18.66 -20.43 -34.50
N PRO A 220 19.18 -19.45 -35.26
CA PRO A 220 19.83 -18.28 -34.67
C PRO A 220 18.90 -17.46 -33.78
N VAL A 221 17.67 -17.18 -34.25
CA VAL A 221 16.66 -16.43 -33.49
C VAL A 221 16.22 -17.21 -32.25
N LEU A 222 16.07 -18.52 -32.36
CA LEU A 222 15.71 -19.38 -31.24
C LEU A 222 16.79 -19.39 -30.15
N LYS A 223 18.06 -19.56 -30.53
CA LYS A 223 19.21 -19.51 -29.61
C LYS A 223 19.28 -18.16 -28.89
N GLU A 224 19.02 -17.07 -29.61
CA GLU A 224 19.00 -15.74 -29.01
C GLU A 224 17.85 -15.56 -28.02
N ARG A 225 16.64 -16.07 -28.30
CA ARG A 225 15.51 -16.01 -27.36
C ARG A 225 15.80 -16.73 -26.04
N PHE A 226 16.35 -17.93 -26.10
CA PHE A 226 16.75 -18.65 -24.89
C PHE A 226 17.83 -17.89 -24.11
N LYS A 227 18.79 -17.27 -24.79
CA LYS A 227 19.84 -16.47 -24.15
C LYS A 227 19.27 -15.22 -23.47
N ILE A 228 18.38 -14.49 -24.14
CA ILE A 228 17.71 -13.32 -23.58
C ILE A 228 16.83 -13.73 -22.39
N PHE A 229 16.06 -14.82 -22.51
CA PHE A 229 15.29 -15.38 -21.41
C PHE A 229 16.17 -15.65 -20.20
N ASN A 230 17.28 -16.38 -20.38
CA ASN A 230 18.17 -16.73 -19.27
C ASN A 230 18.74 -15.48 -18.60
N ALA A 231 19.22 -14.51 -19.37
CA ALA A 231 19.78 -13.28 -18.84
C ALA A 231 18.74 -12.46 -18.05
N MET A 232 17.51 -12.36 -18.57
CA MET A 232 16.42 -11.65 -17.91
C MET A 232 15.97 -12.37 -16.64
N PHE A 233 15.82 -13.68 -16.69
CA PHE A 233 15.41 -14.49 -15.54
C PHE A 233 16.47 -14.45 -14.42
N ASP A 234 17.76 -14.57 -14.78
CA ASP A 234 18.88 -14.41 -13.85
C ASP A 234 18.86 -13.04 -13.16
N GLU A 235 18.68 -11.96 -13.92
CA GLU A 235 18.67 -10.59 -13.37
C GLU A 235 17.44 -10.34 -12.48
N ILE A 236 16.28 -10.86 -12.88
CA ILE A 236 15.06 -10.82 -12.07
C ILE A 236 15.27 -11.57 -10.77
N HIS A 237 15.73 -12.82 -10.82
CA HIS A 237 15.97 -13.62 -9.61
C HIS A 237 16.98 -12.92 -8.71
N LYS A 238 18.16 -12.55 -9.25
CA LYS A 238 19.21 -11.86 -8.48
C LYS A 238 18.70 -10.59 -7.79
N THR A 239 17.88 -9.79 -8.47
CA THR A 239 17.39 -8.51 -7.95
C THR A 239 16.20 -8.71 -7.00
N GLN A 240 15.18 -9.45 -7.42
CA GLN A 240 13.90 -9.53 -6.72
C GLN A 240 13.92 -10.48 -5.52
N SER A 241 14.85 -11.42 -5.45
CA SER A 241 15.12 -12.19 -4.21
C SER A 241 15.63 -11.28 -3.08
N THR A 242 16.19 -10.10 -3.39
CA THR A 242 16.59 -9.10 -2.37
C THR A 242 15.45 -8.20 -1.90
N TRP A 243 14.32 -8.19 -2.62
CA TRP A 243 13.16 -7.37 -2.26
C TRP A 243 12.42 -8.02 -1.09
N ILE A 244 11.63 -7.24 -0.36
CA ILE A 244 10.88 -7.73 0.80
C ILE A 244 9.41 -7.55 0.50
N VAL A 245 8.64 -8.63 0.57
CA VAL A 245 7.18 -8.56 0.70
C VAL A 245 6.83 -8.86 2.16
N SER A 246 6.28 -7.88 2.87
CA SER A 246 6.17 -7.96 4.33
C SER A 246 5.00 -8.82 4.83
N ASP A 247 4.00 -9.07 3.97
CA ASP A 247 2.85 -9.91 4.27
C ASP A 247 3.01 -11.28 3.58
N GLU A 248 3.10 -12.35 4.37
CA GLU A 248 3.36 -13.71 3.87
C GLU A 248 2.27 -14.19 2.89
N GLN A 249 1.01 -13.83 3.17
CA GLN A 249 -0.09 -14.17 2.27
C GLN A 249 0.07 -13.46 0.92
N MET A 250 0.35 -12.15 0.91
CA MET A 250 0.60 -11.42 -0.33
C MET A 250 1.85 -11.91 -1.06
N GLN A 251 2.89 -12.33 -0.34
CA GLN A 251 4.09 -12.94 -0.92
C GLN A 251 3.74 -14.23 -1.68
N SER A 252 2.99 -15.13 -1.03
CA SER A 252 2.51 -16.36 -1.64
C SER A 252 1.60 -16.08 -2.84
N GLU A 253 0.65 -15.14 -2.72
CA GLU A 253 -0.22 -14.71 -3.83
C GLU A 253 0.60 -14.20 -5.03
N LEU A 254 1.68 -13.43 -4.80
CA LEU A 254 2.58 -12.98 -5.86
C LEU A 254 3.31 -14.15 -6.52
N ARG A 255 3.93 -15.04 -5.75
CA ARG A 255 4.66 -16.20 -6.27
C ARG A 255 3.76 -17.12 -7.10
N VAL A 256 2.59 -17.46 -6.58
CA VAL A 256 1.59 -18.28 -7.30
C VAL A 256 1.16 -17.61 -8.61
N SER A 257 0.91 -16.30 -8.57
CA SER A 257 0.50 -15.51 -9.74
C SER A 257 1.60 -15.45 -10.81
N ILE A 258 2.87 -15.38 -10.41
CA ILE A 258 4.03 -15.44 -11.31
C ILE A 258 4.18 -16.84 -11.91
N SER A 259 4.13 -17.89 -11.08
CA SER A 259 4.24 -19.29 -11.50
C SER A 259 3.15 -19.65 -12.51
N ALA A 260 1.90 -19.27 -12.24
CA ALA A 260 0.77 -19.48 -13.15
C ALA A 260 0.95 -18.80 -14.52
N LEU A 261 1.75 -17.73 -14.58
CA LEU A 261 2.01 -16.99 -15.81
C LEU A 261 3.21 -17.56 -16.59
N VAL A 262 4.33 -17.79 -15.90
CA VAL A 262 5.62 -18.08 -16.53
C VAL A 262 5.80 -19.56 -16.84
N ILE A 263 5.42 -20.44 -15.91
CA ILE A 263 5.67 -21.88 -16.03
C ILE A 263 4.96 -22.48 -17.26
N PRO A 264 3.65 -22.24 -17.49
CA PRO A 264 2.98 -22.78 -18.67
C PRO A 264 3.58 -22.27 -19.98
N ALA A 265 3.93 -20.98 -20.03
CA ALA A 265 4.55 -20.36 -21.20
C ALA A 265 5.93 -20.98 -21.49
N TYR A 266 6.75 -21.14 -20.45
CA TYR A 266 8.07 -21.74 -20.59
C TYR A 266 7.99 -23.22 -20.95
N ARG A 267 7.15 -24.02 -20.28
CA ARG A 267 6.94 -25.45 -20.62
C ARG A 267 6.56 -25.63 -22.09
N SER A 268 5.63 -24.81 -22.58
CA SER A 268 5.20 -24.85 -23.99
C SER A 268 6.34 -24.47 -24.94
N PHE A 269 7.04 -23.37 -24.68
CA PHE A 269 8.16 -22.92 -25.51
C PHE A 269 9.30 -23.93 -25.53
N PHE A 270 9.69 -24.42 -24.35
CA PHE A 270 10.73 -25.41 -24.15
C PHE A 270 10.41 -26.72 -24.86
N GLY A 271 9.24 -27.32 -24.59
CA GLY A 271 8.84 -28.60 -25.18
C GLY A 271 8.75 -28.54 -26.70
N ARG A 272 8.28 -27.42 -27.26
CA ARG A 272 8.18 -27.23 -28.72
C ARG A 272 9.53 -27.04 -29.40
N TYR A 273 10.45 -26.28 -28.78
CA TYR A 273 11.64 -25.80 -29.48
C TYR A 273 12.96 -26.45 -29.08
N LYS A 274 13.03 -27.16 -27.96
CA LYS A 274 14.27 -27.84 -27.50
C LYS A 274 14.87 -28.74 -28.57
N GLN A 275 14.04 -29.52 -29.28
CA GLN A 275 14.47 -30.45 -30.33
C GLN A 275 15.14 -29.77 -31.55
N HIS A 276 14.92 -28.47 -31.74
CA HIS A 276 15.52 -27.71 -32.84
C HIS A 276 16.92 -27.17 -32.50
N LEU A 277 17.36 -27.32 -31.25
CA LEU A 277 18.72 -27.03 -30.82
C LEU A 277 19.61 -28.25 -31.11
N ASP A 278 20.85 -27.99 -31.56
CA ASP A 278 21.77 -29.05 -31.98
C ASP A 278 22.03 -30.01 -30.81
N SER A 279 21.81 -31.31 -31.02
CA SER A 279 21.92 -32.34 -29.98
C SER A 279 23.37 -32.51 -29.51
N GLY A 280 23.65 -32.26 -28.23
CA GLY A 280 24.96 -32.49 -27.60
C GLY A 280 25.31 -31.44 -26.55
N LYS A 281 26.58 -31.38 -26.12
CA LYS A 281 27.11 -30.45 -25.09
C LYS A 281 26.86 -28.95 -25.37
N GLN A 282 26.41 -28.59 -26.58
CA GLN A 282 26.07 -27.23 -26.98
C GLN A 282 24.63 -26.84 -26.62
N THR A 283 23.72 -27.79 -26.37
CA THR A 283 22.33 -27.47 -25.98
C THR A 283 22.28 -26.81 -24.60
N ASP A 284 23.08 -27.30 -23.66
CA ASP A 284 23.19 -26.80 -22.28
C ASP A 284 23.73 -25.36 -22.22
N LYS A 285 24.39 -24.90 -23.28
CA LYS A 285 24.84 -23.50 -23.41
C LYS A 285 23.68 -22.52 -23.58
N TYR A 286 22.55 -22.99 -24.11
CA TYR A 286 21.38 -22.14 -24.41
C TYR A 286 20.20 -22.44 -23.48
N VAL A 287 19.96 -23.71 -23.16
CA VAL A 287 18.91 -24.10 -22.21
C VAL A 287 19.55 -24.21 -20.83
N LYS A 288 19.37 -23.16 -20.00
CA LYS A 288 19.91 -23.13 -18.64
C LYS A 288 18.99 -23.78 -17.61
N TYR A 289 17.68 -23.73 -17.82
CA TYR A 289 16.68 -24.15 -16.85
C TYR A 289 15.79 -25.26 -17.42
N GLN A 290 15.48 -26.26 -16.60
CA GLN A 290 14.28 -27.07 -16.78
C GLN A 290 13.06 -26.29 -16.26
N PRO A 291 11.84 -26.63 -16.70
CA PRO A 291 10.64 -26.00 -16.19
C PRO A 291 10.49 -26.08 -14.66
N GLU A 292 10.97 -27.17 -14.05
CA GLU A 292 10.95 -27.39 -12.61
C GLU A 292 11.93 -26.47 -11.87
N ASP A 293 13.07 -26.13 -12.49
CA ASP A 293 14.03 -25.18 -11.91
C ASP A 293 13.39 -23.79 -11.76
N ILE A 294 12.61 -23.35 -12.76
CA ILE A 294 11.94 -22.04 -12.76
C ILE A 294 10.99 -21.91 -11.57
N GLU A 295 10.29 -22.99 -11.23
CA GLU A 295 9.36 -23.03 -10.08
C GLU A 295 10.12 -22.78 -8.77
N SER A 296 11.23 -23.50 -8.56
CA SER A 296 12.08 -23.30 -7.37
C SER A 296 12.64 -21.88 -7.28
N PHE A 297 13.08 -21.28 -8.40
CA PHE A 297 13.60 -19.91 -8.38
C PHE A 297 12.50 -18.86 -8.12
N ILE A 298 11.25 -19.11 -8.53
CA ILE A 298 10.13 -18.21 -8.21
C ILE A 298 9.81 -18.29 -6.71
N ASP A 299 9.94 -19.47 -6.12
CA ASP A 299 9.71 -19.70 -4.69
C ASP A 299 10.73 -18.97 -3.79
N ASP A 300 11.90 -18.61 -4.31
CA ASP A 300 12.92 -17.83 -3.57
C ASP A 300 12.70 -16.30 -3.64
N LEU A 301 11.76 -15.82 -4.47
CA LEU A 301 11.57 -14.39 -4.69
C LEU A 301 10.98 -13.69 -3.46
N PHE A 302 11.43 -12.46 -3.18
CA PHE A 302 10.90 -11.58 -2.12
C PHE A 302 11.18 -11.95 -0.66
N ASP A 303 12.05 -12.93 -0.38
CA ASP A 303 12.43 -13.26 0.99
C ASP A 303 13.29 -12.19 1.68
N GLY A 304 13.89 -11.31 0.87
CA GLY A 304 14.82 -10.30 1.34
C GLY A 304 16.18 -10.89 1.70
N ASN A 305 17.15 -10.01 1.90
CA ASN A 305 18.50 -10.46 2.24
C ASN A 305 18.53 -11.00 3.69
N PRO A 306 19.13 -12.18 3.99
CA PRO A 306 19.14 -12.76 5.34
C PRO A 306 19.71 -11.81 6.42
N THR A 307 20.65 -10.95 6.05
CA THR A 307 21.25 -9.92 6.92
C THR A 307 20.28 -8.82 7.33
N SER A 308 19.24 -8.55 6.53
CA SER A 308 18.18 -7.58 6.85
C SER A 308 17.09 -8.17 7.75
N MET A 309 16.88 -9.49 7.69
CA MET A 309 15.93 -10.23 8.53
C MET A 309 16.42 -10.38 9.97
N ALA A 310 17.74 -10.52 10.20
CA ALA A 310 18.33 -10.59 11.54
C ALA A 310 18.13 -9.32 12.38
N ARG A 311 18.00 -8.14 11.74
CA ARG A 311 17.71 -6.87 12.43
C ARG A 311 16.23 -6.66 12.79
N LYS A 312 15.31 -7.46 12.24
CA LYS A 312 13.88 -7.41 12.56
C LYS A 312 13.47 -8.31 13.73
N ARG A 313 14.32 -9.26 14.10
CA ARG A 313 14.09 -10.20 15.22
C ARG A 313 14.63 -9.70 16.56
N ASN A 314 15.28 -8.54 16.58
CA ASN A 314 15.79 -7.87 17.78
C ASN A 314 15.05 -6.54 17.98
#